data_AF-A0A4Z1JNN8-F1
#
_entry.id   AF-A0A4Z1JNN8-F1
#
_cell.length_a   1.000
_cell.length_b   1.000
_cell.length_c   1.000
_cell.angle_alpha   90.00
_cell.angle_beta   90.00
_cell.angle_gamma   90.00
#
_symmetry.space_group_name_H-M   'P 1'
#
loop_
_entity.id
_entity.type
_entity.pdbx_description
1 polymer ?
#
loop_
_entity_poly.entity_id
_entity_poly.type
_entity_poly.pdbx_seq_one_letter_code
_entity_poly.pdbx_strand_id
1 'polypeptide(L)'
;MIETLRFSVASPEAEKYRGCLVEANHAMHCLRMVRLHYRALETGTSWDWDVAHDYHCFDSLRQYIMCNPDYTLWYISGHRVNGYMQKKTCQDWDALRDWTEEHTSNYYDQYDMEPGTIGDNLWYNYHAGDGLPIGSL
;
A
#
# COMPACT_ATOMS: atom_id res chain seq x y z
N MET A 1 -17.54 7.14 3.41
CA MET A 1 -16.53 6.14 3.84
C MET A 1 -15.49 6.72 4.80
N ILE A 2 -15.05 7.98 4.63
CA ILE A 2 -14.10 8.63 5.57
C ILE A 2 -14.74 8.93 6.94
N GLU A 3 -16.05 9.19 7.01
CA GLU A 3 -16.74 9.45 8.29
C GLU A 3 -16.69 8.27 9.28
N THR A 4 -16.52 7.03 8.81
CA THR A 4 -16.36 5.83 9.65
C THR A 4 -14.95 5.64 10.22
N LEU A 5 -13.96 6.41 9.77
CA LEU A 5 -12.58 6.37 10.30
C LEU A 5 -12.39 7.23 11.56
N ARG A 6 -13.42 7.97 12.00
CA ARG A 6 -13.35 8.87 13.17
C ARG A 6 -13.09 8.17 14.50
N PHE A 7 -13.13 6.84 14.54
CA PHE A 7 -12.85 6.05 15.74
C PHE A 7 -11.97 4.84 15.43
N SER A 8 -10.78 5.06 14.89
CA SER A 8 -9.70 4.04 14.82
C SER A 8 -9.19 3.69 16.23
N VAL A 9 -10.09 3.08 16.99
CA VAL A 9 -10.03 2.23 18.19
C VAL A 9 -8.85 2.45 19.14
N ALA A 10 -9.14 3.12 20.25
CA ALA A 10 -8.40 2.91 21.49
C ALA A 10 -8.62 1.46 21.95
N SER A 11 -7.54 0.67 21.97
CA SER A 11 -7.55 -0.59 22.72
C SER A 11 -7.39 -0.26 24.21
N PRO A 12 -8.12 -0.93 25.11
CA PRO A 12 -8.03 -0.68 26.56
C PRO A 12 -6.66 -0.97 27.20
N GLU A 13 -5.63 -1.32 26.42
CA GLU A 13 -4.37 -1.92 26.89
C GLU A 13 -3.10 -1.17 26.43
N ALA A 14 -3.19 0.01 25.81
CA ALA A 14 -1.98 0.71 25.33
C ALA A 14 -1.97 2.20 25.71
N GLU A 15 -1.22 2.53 26.76
CA GLU A 15 -1.11 3.87 27.35
C GLU A 15 -0.22 4.87 26.57
N LYS A 16 0.32 4.55 25.39
CA LYS A 16 1.32 5.45 24.77
C LYS A 16 1.46 5.37 23.25
N TYR A 17 0.36 5.54 22.51
CA TYR A 17 0.27 5.51 21.03
C TYR A 17 0.22 4.11 20.42
N ARG A 18 -0.93 3.77 19.81
CA ARG A 18 -1.00 2.74 18.77
C ARG A 18 -1.08 3.49 17.45
N GLY A 19 -0.07 3.33 16.59
CA GLY A 19 -0.23 3.70 15.18
C GLY A 19 -1.25 2.77 14.55
N CYS A 20 -2.35 3.32 14.07
CA CYS A 20 -3.30 2.60 13.24
C CYS A 20 -2.92 2.90 11.80
N LEU A 21 -2.64 1.86 11.01
CA LEU A 21 -2.42 2.02 9.57
C LEU A 21 -3.75 1.79 8.86
N VAL A 22 -4.07 2.66 7.90
CA VAL A 22 -5.23 2.38 7.03
C VAL A 22 -4.89 1.19 6.14
N GLU A 23 -5.83 0.27 6.00
CA GLU A 23 -5.62 -0.97 5.23
C GLU A 23 -5.10 -0.73 3.81
N ALA A 24 -5.58 0.32 3.13
CA ALA A 24 -5.08 0.69 1.80
C ALA A 24 -3.58 1.07 1.82
N ASN A 25 -3.10 1.74 2.87
CA ASN A 25 -1.68 2.04 3.05
C ASN A 25 -0.88 0.78 3.39
N HIS A 26 -1.46 -0.17 4.15
CA HIS A 26 -0.84 -1.48 4.38
C HIS A 26 -0.69 -2.29 3.08
N ALA A 27 -1.72 -2.28 2.24
CA ALA A 27 -1.67 -2.90 0.92
C ALA A 27 -0.55 -2.29 0.04
N MET A 28 -0.39 -0.96 0.04
CA MET A 28 0.70 -0.31 -0.68
C MET A 28 2.08 -0.71 -0.14
N HIS A 29 2.23 -0.80 1.17
CA HIS A 29 3.45 -1.33 1.78
C HIS A 29 3.76 -2.75 1.30
N CYS A 30 2.80 -3.67 1.42
CA CYS A 30 2.99 -5.05 1.00
C CYS A 30 3.36 -5.16 -0.49
N LEU A 31 2.72 -4.36 -1.35
CA LEU A 31 3.06 -4.30 -2.78
C LEU A 31 4.51 -3.86 -3.00
N ARG A 32 4.97 -2.83 -2.28
CA ARG A 32 6.35 -2.35 -2.36
C ARG A 32 7.35 -3.42 -1.90
N MET A 33 7.09 -4.10 -0.79
CA MET A 33 7.99 -5.14 -0.26
C MET A 33 8.16 -6.30 -1.25
N VAL A 34 7.06 -6.78 -1.84
CA VAL A 34 7.11 -7.82 -2.87
C VAL A 34 7.88 -7.33 -4.11
N ARG A 35 7.69 -6.06 -4.53
CA ARG A 35 8.43 -5.47 -5.65
C ARG A 35 9.93 -5.40 -5.38
N LEU A 36 10.32 -4.96 -4.18
CA LEU A 36 11.73 -4.87 -3.76
C LEU A 36 12.39 -6.25 -3.73
N HIS A 37 11.72 -7.25 -3.15
CA HIS A 37 12.26 -8.60 -3.12
C HIS A 37 12.35 -9.21 -4.52
N TYR A 38 11.34 -9.04 -5.38
CA TYR A 38 11.42 -9.47 -6.79
C TYR A 38 12.64 -8.87 -7.50
N ARG A 39 12.89 -7.57 -7.32
CA ARG A 39 14.06 -6.90 -7.89
C ARG A 39 15.36 -7.45 -7.34
N ALA A 40 15.44 -7.66 -6.03
CA ALA A 40 16.63 -8.24 -5.40
C ALA A 40 16.96 -9.62 -5.97
N LEU A 41 15.94 -10.46 -6.20
CA LEU A 41 16.09 -11.76 -6.85
C LEU A 41 16.54 -11.63 -8.32
N GLU A 42 15.97 -10.69 -9.07
CA GLU A 42 16.33 -10.43 -10.48
C GLU A 42 17.77 -9.95 -10.63
N THR A 43 18.24 -9.08 -9.73
CA THR A 43 19.58 -8.48 -9.79
C THR A 43 20.63 -9.23 -8.99
N GLY A 44 20.25 -10.28 -8.25
CA GLY A 44 21.13 -11.01 -7.34
C GLY A 44 21.60 -10.18 -6.13
N THR A 45 20.84 -9.15 -5.76
CA THR A 45 21.14 -8.31 -4.59
C THR A 45 20.78 -9.06 -3.30
N SER A 46 21.65 -9.00 -2.29
CA SER A 46 21.36 -9.56 -0.97
C SER A 46 20.22 -8.80 -0.30
N TRP A 47 19.48 -9.49 0.56
CA TRP A 47 18.24 -9.01 1.13
C TRP A 47 18.09 -9.56 2.56
N ASP A 48 17.38 -8.85 3.45
CA ASP A 48 17.55 -8.99 4.92
C ASP A 48 16.28 -9.27 5.75
N TRP A 49 15.05 -9.21 5.20
CA TRP A 49 13.85 -9.72 5.89
C TRP A 49 13.67 -11.25 5.64
N ASP A 50 12.71 -11.90 6.31
CA ASP A 50 12.45 -13.35 6.16
C ASP A 50 11.37 -13.62 5.09
N VAL A 51 11.39 -14.79 4.45
CA VAL A 51 10.38 -15.23 3.47
C VAL A 51 8.97 -15.24 4.05
N ALA A 52 8.85 -15.41 5.38
CA ALA A 52 7.58 -15.29 6.09
C ALA A 52 6.91 -13.92 5.86
N HIS A 53 7.68 -12.86 5.67
CA HIS A 53 7.14 -11.53 5.40
C HIS A 53 6.51 -11.44 4.00
N ASP A 54 7.09 -12.11 3.00
CA ASP A 54 6.49 -12.14 1.65
C ASP A 54 5.16 -12.87 1.68
N TYR A 55 5.09 -14.01 2.39
CA TYR A 55 3.84 -14.75 2.57
C TYR A 55 2.78 -13.89 3.27
N HIS A 56 3.16 -13.12 4.29
CA HIS A 56 2.28 -12.14 4.93
C HIS A 56 1.80 -11.08 3.92
N CYS A 57 2.70 -10.53 3.10
CA CYS A 57 2.34 -9.54 2.09
C CYS A 57 1.38 -10.11 1.04
N PHE A 58 1.64 -11.31 0.54
CA PHE A 58 0.76 -11.98 -0.42
C PHE A 58 -0.63 -12.23 0.16
N ASP A 59 -0.72 -12.73 1.40
CA ASP A 59 -2.02 -12.99 2.02
C ASP A 59 -2.76 -11.70 2.36
N SER A 60 -2.06 -10.67 2.86
CA SER A 60 -2.67 -9.35 3.15
C SER A 60 -3.23 -8.71 1.88
N LEU A 61 -2.47 -8.71 0.77
CA LEU A 61 -2.95 -8.22 -0.52
C LEU A 61 -4.17 -9.00 -1.03
N ARG A 62 -4.17 -10.32 -0.88
CA ARG A 62 -5.33 -11.17 -1.23
C ARG A 62 -6.56 -10.77 -0.42
N GLN A 63 -6.41 -10.62 0.90
CA GLN A 63 -7.50 -10.21 1.80
C GLN A 63 -8.02 -8.82 1.42
N TYR A 64 -7.14 -7.84 1.18
CA TYR A 64 -7.51 -6.50 0.75
C TYR A 64 -8.36 -6.51 -0.53
N ILE A 65 -7.96 -7.27 -1.55
CA ILE A 65 -8.70 -7.40 -2.81
C ILE A 65 -10.09 -8.02 -2.58
N MET A 66 -10.18 -9.06 -1.74
CA MET A 66 -11.45 -9.72 -1.45
C MET A 66 -12.42 -8.83 -0.67
N CYS A 67 -11.90 -7.96 0.20
CA CYS A 67 -12.70 -6.98 0.94
C CYS A 67 -13.13 -5.78 0.09
N ASN A 68 -12.35 -5.45 -0.95
CA ASN A 68 -12.59 -4.29 -1.82
C ASN A 68 -12.68 -4.70 -3.30
N PRO A 69 -13.67 -5.55 -3.68
CA PRO A 69 -13.77 -6.02 -5.05
C PRO A 69 -14.10 -4.88 -6.02
N ASP A 70 -13.28 -4.70 -7.05
CA ASP A 70 -13.57 -3.87 -8.21
C ASP A 70 -14.38 -4.69 -9.23
N TYR A 71 -15.65 -4.32 -9.42
CA TYR A 71 -16.56 -5.00 -10.35
C TYR A 71 -16.45 -4.49 -11.80
N THR A 72 -15.48 -3.63 -12.11
CA THR A 72 -15.23 -3.15 -13.48
C THR A 72 -14.88 -4.34 -14.39
N LEU A 73 -15.74 -4.62 -15.37
CA LEU A 73 -15.53 -5.69 -16.35
C LEU A 73 -14.39 -5.35 -17.31
N TRP A 74 -13.37 -6.20 -17.43
CA TRP A 74 -12.29 -5.99 -18.40
C TRP A 74 -12.56 -6.64 -19.75
N TYR A 75 -12.16 -5.95 -20.82
CA TYR A 75 -12.07 -6.57 -22.13
C TYR A 75 -10.91 -7.58 -22.17
N ILE A 76 -11.24 -8.83 -22.50
CA ILE A 76 -10.27 -9.90 -22.70
C ILE A 76 -9.96 -9.97 -24.19
N SER A 77 -8.72 -9.70 -24.57
CA SER A 77 -8.28 -9.66 -25.97
C SER A 77 -7.70 -10.99 -26.47
N GLY A 78 -7.54 -11.98 -25.58
CA GLY A 78 -6.87 -13.25 -25.88
C GLY A 78 -5.34 -13.14 -25.97
N HIS A 79 -4.77 -11.96 -25.75
CA HIS A 79 -3.33 -11.71 -25.67
C HIS A 79 -2.86 -11.62 -24.21
N ARG A 80 -1.54 -11.59 -24.01
CA ARG A 80 -0.92 -11.46 -22.67
C ARG A 80 -1.20 -10.11 -21.98
N VAL A 81 -1.86 -9.17 -22.65
CA VAL A 81 -2.19 -7.84 -22.14
C VAL A 81 -3.71 -7.62 -22.28
N ASN A 82 -4.43 -7.92 -21.20
CA ASN A 82 -5.87 -7.65 -21.08
C ASN A 82 -6.09 -6.28 -20.41
N GLY A 83 -7.24 -5.63 -20.68
CA GLY A 83 -7.60 -4.37 -20.01
C GLY A 83 -6.75 -3.14 -20.35
N TYR A 84 -5.96 -3.18 -21.43
CA TYR A 84 -5.12 -2.05 -21.85
C TYR A 84 -5.95 -0.79 -22.19
N MET A 85 -5.55 0.37 -21.64
CA MET A 85 -6.26 1.67 -21.76
C MET A 85 -7.71 1.68 -21.28
N GLN A 86 -8.14 0.68 -20.52
CA GLN A 86 -9.49 0.67 -19.99
C GLN A 86 -9.58 1.57 -18.75
N LYS A 87 -10.55 2.49 -18.76
CA LYS A 87 -10.84 3.32 -17.59
C LYS A 87 -11.39 2.47 -16.46
N LYS A 88 -10.87 2.67 -15.26
CA LYS A 88 -11.40 2.11 -14.02
C LYS A 88 -12.15 3.20 -13.26
N THR A 89 -13.11 2.81 -12.43
CA THR A 89 -13.73 3.71 -11.47
C THR A 89 -13.07 3.47 -10.12
N CYS A 90 -12.19 4.39 -9.73
CA CYS A 90 -11.46 4.32 -8.48
C CYS A 90 -12.19 5.07 -7.37
N GLN A 91 -11.93 4.69 -6.11
CA GLN A 91 -12.22 5.56 -4.97
C GLN A 91 -11.28 6.76 -5.00
N ASP A 92 -11.68 7.85 -4.34
CA ASP A 92 -10.86 9.06 -4.24
C ASP A 92 -9.64 8.79 -3.34
N TRP A 93 -8.50 8.53 -3.99
CA TRP A 93 -7.24 8.28 -3.30
C TRP A 93 -6.64 9.55 -2.69
N ASP A 94 -6.82 10.70 -3.34
CA ASP A 94 -6.31 11.97 -2.82
C ASP A 94 -7.02 12.31 -1.50
N ALA A 95 -8.33 12.06 -1.41
CA ALA A 95 -9.06 12.20 -0.15
C ALA A 95 -8.57 11.25 0.96
N LEU A 96 -8.14 10.02 0.61
CA LEU A 96 -7.51 9.11 1.58
C LEU A 96 -6.15 9.64 2.02
N ARG A 97 -5.30 10.07 1.07
CA ARG A 97 -3.98 10.64 1.34
C ARG A 97 -4.07 11.79 2.33
N ASP A 98 -4.89 12.79 2.01
CA ASP A 98 -5.09 13.98 2.84
C ASP A 98 -5.52 13.59 4.27
N TRP A 99 -6.45 12.63 4.38
CA TRP A 99 -6.89 12.12 5.67
C TRP A 99 -5.75 11.43 6.44
N THR A 100 -4.99 10.55 5.80
CA THR A 100 -3.88 9.85 6.47
C THR A 100 -2.74 10.77 6.88
N GLU A 101 -2.47 11.83 6.13
CA GLU A 101 -1.46 12.84 6.45
C GLU A 101 -1.88 13.65 7.68
N GLU A 102 -3.14 14.13 7.73
CA GLU A 102 -3.69 14.84 8.90
C GLU A 102 -3.66 13.97 10.17
N HIS A 103 -3.81 12.65 10.03
CA HIS A 103 -3.94 11.71 11.15
C HIS A 103 -2.65 10.93 11.43
N THR A 104 -1.49 11.38 10.92
CA THR A 104 -0.17 10.74 11.14
C THR A 104 -0.15 9.23 10.80
N SER A 105 -1.00 8.82 9.86
CA SER A 105 -1.21 7.43 9.42
C SER A 105 -0.75 7.22 7.98
N ASN A 106 -0.01 8.19 7.43
CA ASN A 106 0.47 8.20 6.06
C ASN A 106 1.57 7.15 5.84
N TYR A 107 1.61 6.61 4.63
CA TYR A 107 2.63 5.69 4.14
C TYR A 107 3.19 6.21 2.81
N TYR A 108 4.50 6.42 2.76
CA TYR A 108 5.18 6.87 1.55
C TYR A 108 5.58 5.70 0.65
N ASP A 109 4.95 5.57 -0.53
CA ASP A 109 5.39 4.68 -1.60
C ASP A 109 6.42 5.40 -2.48
N GLN A 110 7.70 5.19 -2.18
CA GLN A 110 8.77 5.63 -3.06
C GLN A 110 8.89 4.66 -4.23
N TYR A 111 8.30 5.03 -5.38
CA TYR A 111 8.43 4.26 -6.62
C TYR A 111 9.89 4.19 -7.09
N ASP A 112 10.62 5.30 -6.94
CA ASP A 112 12.03 5.42 -7.29
C ASP A 112 12.87 4.83 -6.16
N MET A 113 13.35 3.60 -6.34
CA MET A 113 14.15 2.83 -5.37
C MET A 113 15.54 3.44 -5.15
N GLU A 114 15.63 4.71 -4.74
CA GLU A 114 16.90 5.39 -4.50
C GLU A 114 17.65 4.67 -3.37
N PRO A 115 18.84 4.11 -3.65
CA PRO A 115 19.60 3.37 -2.66
C PRO A 115 19.88 4.22 -1.42
N GLY A 116 19.54 3.71 -0.23
CA GLY A 116 19.86 4.35 1.05
C GLY A 116 18.78 5.28 1.62
N THR A 117 17.61 5.39 1.00
CA THR A 117 16.44 6.12 1.56
C THR A 117 15.44 5.22 2.30
N ILE A 118 15.71 3.92 2.36
CA ILE A 118 14.75 2.91 2.78
C ILE A 118 14.85 2.66 4.29
N GLY A 119 13.89 3.19 5.04
CA GLY A 119 13.41 2.50 6.23
C GLY A 119 12.44 1.41 5.79
N ASP A 120 12.81 0.15 6.01
CA ASP A 120 11.91 -1.02 5.99
C ASP A 120 10.82 -0.94 7.08
N ASN A 121 11.04 -0.06 8.05
CA ASN A 121 10.17 0.16 9.18
C ASN A 121 8.98 1.08 8.84
N LEU A 122 7.77 0.51 8.90
CA LEU A 122 6.48 1.21 8.80
C LEU A 122 6.38 2.44 9.73
N TRP A 123 7.03 2.43 10.89
CA TRP A 123 7.02 3.52 11.86
C TRP A 123 7.85 4.74 11.45
N TYR A 124 8.80 4.57 10.53
CA TYR A 124 9.72 5.63 10.10
C TYR A 124 9.53 6.04 8.64
N ASN A 125 8.52 5.48 7.95
CA ASN A 125 8.22 5.78 6.55
C ASN A 125 7.22 6.95 6.37
N TYR A 126 7.17 7.87 7.34
CA TYR A 126 6.36 9.08 7.24
C TYR A 126 7.10 10.15 6.44
N HIS A 127 6.46 10.62 5.37
CA HIS A 127 6.85 11.78 4.60
C HIS A 127 5.60 12.64 4.34
N ALA A 128 5.79 13.91 3.96
CA ALA A 128 4.69 14.72 3.47
C ALA A 128 4.20 14.13 2.13
N GLY A 129 2.89 13.91 1.99
CA GLY A 129 2.31 13.11 0.91
C GLY A 129 2.73 11.63 0.92
N ASP A 130 2.25 10.85 -0.02
CA ASP A 130 2.42 9.38 -0.06
C ASP A 130 3.36 8.90 -1.19
N GLY A 131 4.02 9.81 -1.90
CA GLY A 131 4.91 9.47 -3.02
C GLY A 131 4.20 9.06 -4.32
N LEU A 132 2.86 9.04 -4.32
CA LEU A 132 2.04 8.67 -5.46
C LEU A 132 1.56 9.90 -6.25
N PRO A 133 1.23 9.74 -7.55
CA PRO A 133 0.65 10.81 -8.36
C PRO A 133 -0.61 11.41 -7.73
N ILE A 134 -0.81 12.72 -7.87
CA ILE A 134 -2.04 13.43 -7.45
C ILE A 134 -3.03 13.42 -8.62
N GLY A 135 -4.32 13.22 -8.35
CA GLY A 135 -5.40 13.32 -9.32
C GLY A 135 -5.36 12.29 -10.45
N SER A 136 -4.66 11.17 -10.26
CA SER A 136 -4.38 10.21 -11.33
C SER A 136 -4.41 8.75 -10.87
N LEU A 137 -5.62 8.21 -10.79
CA LEU A 137 -5.93 6.78 -10.97
C LEU A 137 -7.10 6.62 -11.95
#